data_AF-A0A8T4Y0H5-F1
#
_entry.id   AF-A0A8T4Y0H5-F1
#
_cell.length_a   1.000
_cell.length_b   1.000
_cell.length_c   1.000
_cell.angle_alpha   90.00
_cell.angle_beta   90.00
_cell.angle_gamma   90.00
#
_symmetry.space_group_name_H-M   'P 1'
#
loop_
_entity.id
_entity.type
_entity.pdbx_description
1 polymer ?
#
loop_
_entity_poly.entity_id
_entity_poly.type
_entity_poly.pdbx_seq_one_letter_code
_entity_poly.pdbx_strand_id
1 'polypeptide(L)'
;MRRMVEAVKPLPMVRSSSGHFIPWNRQSIVNSLLKETKLATMFFGVRPITEEEAESIALEVEAKIRSMDLKFVSGPLIREIVNTVLLEKGSQT
;
A
#
# COMPACT_ATOMS: atom_id res chain seq x y z
N MET A 1 6.74 -3.42 36.26
CA MET A 1 6.15 -3.59 34.92
C MET A 1 7.20 -3.22 33.87
N ARG A 2 7.94 -4.17 33.29
CA ARG A 2 8.83 -3.88 32.15
C ARG A 2 7.94 -3.71 30.92
N ARG A 3 7.90 -2.52 30.30
CA ARG A 3 7.39 -2.37 28.93
C ARG A 3 8.28 -3.23 28.04
N MET A 4 7.78 -4.38 27.60
CA MET A 4 8.38 -5.07 26.47
C MET A 4 8.12 -4.16 25.26
N VAL A 5 9.18 -3.56 24.72
CA VAL A 5 9.10 -2.90 23.42
C VAL A 5 8.97 -4.05 22.43
N GLU A 6 7.76 -4.29 21.95
CA GLU A 6 7.51 -5.32 20.94
C GLU A 6 8.33 -4.93 19.70
N ALA A 7 9.26 -5.79 19.29
CA ALA A 7 10.12 -5.49 18.15
C ALA A 7 9.23 -5.34 16.91
N VAL A 8 9.36 -4.21 16.22
CA VAL A 8 8.60 -3.95 15.00
C VAL A 8 8.95 -5.03 13.98
N LYS A 9 7.95 -5.83 13.56
CA LYS A 9 8.15 -6.86 12.55
C LYS A 9 8.71 -6.24 11.25
N PRO A 10 9.71 -6.88 10.61
CA PRO A 10 10.24 -6.41 9.34
C PRO A 10 9.21 -6.57 8.23
N LEU A 11 9.36 -5.79 7.17
CA LEU A 11 8.53 -5.94 5.96
C LEU A 11 9.04 -7.10 5.09
N PRO A 12 8.15 -7.82 4.40
CA PRO A 12 8.53 -8.88 3.47
C PRO A 12 9.28 -8.33 2.25
N MET A 13 10.08 -9.19 1.62
CA MET A 13 10.58 -8.93 0.26
C MET A 13 9.42 -8.96 -0.74
N VAL A 14 9.51 -8.17 -1.81
CA VAL A 14 8.52 -8.17 -2.89
C VAL A 14 9.02 -9.06 -4.02
N ARG A 15 8.22 -10.05 -4.42
CA ARG A 15 8.45 -10.85 -5.63
C ARG A 15 7.89 -10.11 -6.84
N SER A 16 8.78 -9.64 -7.71
CA SER A 16 8.42 -8.99 -8.97
C SER A 16 7.79 -9.99 -9.95
N SER A 17 7.10 -9.47 -10.97
CA SER A 17 6.55 -10.30 -12.06
C SER A 17 7.64 -11.04 -12.86
N SER A 18 8.88 -10.52 -12.87
CA SER A 18 10.03 -11.20 -13.48
C SER A 18 10.66 -12.28 -12.58
N GLY A 19 10.09 -12.52 -11.39
CA GLY A 19 10.53 -13.56 -10.46
C GLY A 19 11.63 -13.14 -9.49
N HIS A 20 12.13 -11.91 -9.57
CA HIS A 20 13.17 -11.39 -8.67
C HIS A 20 12.58 -10.92 -7.34
N PHE A 21 13.38 -11.00 -6.27
CA PHE A 21 13.02 -10.42 -4.97
C PHE A 21 13.67 -9.06 -4.80
N ILE A 22 12.86 -8.05 -4.48
CA ILE A 22 13.32 -6.68 -4.22
C ILE A 22 12.89 -6.23 -2.82
N PRO A 23 13.62 -5.30 -2.18
CA PRO A 23 13.20 -4.72 -0.91
C PRO A 23 11.82 -4.05 -1.02
N TRP A 24 11.05 -4.09 0.07
CA TRP A 24 9.82 -3.31 0.17
C TRP A 24 10.11 -1.82 -0.02
N ASN A 25 9.33 -1.16 -0.86
CA ASN A 25 9.38 0.29 -1.03
C ASN A 25 7.95 0.85 -1.08
N ARG A 26 7.52 1.50 0.00
CA ARG A 26 6.20 2.12 0.11
C ARG A 26 5.97 3.19 -0.96
N GLN A 27 7.02 3.89 -1.39
CA GLN A 27 6.93 4.92 -2.43
C GLN A 27 6.40 4.37 -3.76
N SER A 28 6.57 3.07 -4.03
CA SER A 28 5.99 2.43 -5.21
C SER A 28 4.46 2.48 -5.20
N ILE A 29 3.83 2.38 -4.03
CA ILE A 29 2.37 2.51 -3.87
C ILE A 29 1.95 3.96 -4.07
N VAL A 30 2.62 4.90 -3.40
CA VAL A 30 2.35 6.35 -3.48
C VAL A 30 2.41 6.82 -4.94
N ASN A 31 3.49 6.47 -5.64
CA ASN A 31 3.70 6.85 -7.03
C ASN A 31 2.64 6.24 -7.95
N SER A 32 2.22 5.00 -7.72
CA SER A 32 1.14 4.37 -8.48
C SER A 32 -0.19 5.08 -8.28
N LEU A 33 -0.57 5.38 -7.02
CA LEU A 33 -1.81 6.11 -6.71
C LEU A 33 -1.85 7.49 -7.38
N LEU A 34 -0.76 8.27 -7.25
CA LEU A 34 -0.65 9.58 -7.89
C LEU A 34 -0.69 9.52 -9.42
N LYS A 35 -0.16 8.46 -10.01
CA LYS A 35 -0.17 8.26 -11.46
C LYS A 35 -1.55 7.84 -11.97
N GLU A 36 -2.13 6.81 -11.36
CA GLU A 36 -3.31 6.10 -11.88
C GLU A 36 -4.59 6.88 -11.61
N THR A 37 -4.70 7.58 -10.46
CA THR A 37 -5.92 8.35 -10.12
C THR A 37 -6.09 9.61 -10.96
N LYS A 38 -5.08 10.05 -11.73
CA LYS A 38 -5.25 11.09 -12.76
C LYS A 38 -6.30 10.71 -13.80
N LEU A 39 -6.50 9.41 -14.04
CA LEU A 39 -7.55 8.92 -14.93
C LEU A 39 -8.95 9.20 -14.37
N ALA A 40 -9.12 9.31 -13.04
CA ALA A 40 -10.41 9.61 -12.45
C ALA A 40 -10.94 10.99 -12.88
N THR A 41 -10.05 11.95 -13.07
CA THR A 41 -10.39 13.26 -13.63
C THR A 41 -10.84 13.16 -15.07
N MET A 42 -10.16 12.34 -15.89
CA MET A 42 -10.49 12.19 -17.31
C MET A 42 -11.83 11.46 -17.55
N PHE A 43 -12.13 10.43 -16.76
CA PHE A 43 -13.30 9.58 -16.97
C PHE A 43 -14.52 9.98 -16.14
N PHE A 44 -14.33 10.57 -14.96
CA PHE A 44 -15.40 10.84 -14.00
C PHE A 44 -15.49 12.31 -13.56
N GLY A 45 -14.56 13.17 -14.01
CA GLY A 45 -14.56 14.58 -13.63
C GLY A 45 -14.29 14.84 -12.15
N VAL A 46 -13.78 13.84 -11.42
CA VAL A 46 -13.46 13.96 -9.99
C VAL A 46 -11.98 14.26 -9.80
N ARG A 47 -11.65 14.90 -8.66
CA ARG A 47 -10.26 15.21 -8.33
C ARG A 47 -9.42 13.93 -8.22
N PRO A 48 -8.14 13.95 -8.64
CA PRO A 48 -7.24 12.84 -8.35
C PRO A 48 -6.93 12.81 -6.84
N ILE A 49 -6.27 11.73 -6.42
CA ILE A 49 -5.78 11.63 -5.05
C ILE A 49 -4.68 12.66 -4.78
N THR A 50 -4.61 13.19 -3.56
CA THR A 50 -3.48 14.04 -3.15
C THR A 50 -2.28 13.19 -2.71
N GLU A 51 -1.11 13.81 -2.57
CA GLU A 51 0.09 13.14 -2.06
C GLU A 51 -0.07 12.71 -0.61
N GLU A 52 -0.70 13.54 0.22
CA GLU A 52 -0.98 13.22 1.62
C GLU A 52 -1.94 12.03 1.76
N GLU A 53 -2.98 11.98 0.91
CA GLU A 53 -3.90 10.85 0.86
C GLU A 53 -3.21 9.56 0.40
N ALA A 54 -2.36 9.65 -0.63
CA ALA A 54 -1.60 8.51 -1.14
C ALA A 54 -0.61 7.97 -0.10
N GLU A 55 0.09 8.84 0.63
CA GLU A 55 0.98 8.47 1.74
C GLU A 55 0.20 7.80 2.88
N SER A 56 -0.95 8.37 3.25
CA SER A 56 -1.83 7.80 4.29
C SER A 56 -2.28 6.39 3.94
N ILE A 57 -2.72 6.16 2.69
CA ILE A 57 -3.09 4.83 2.20
C ILE A 57 -1.89 3.89 2.19
N ALA A 58 -0.74 4.35 1.70
CA ALA A 58 0.44 3.51 1.61
C ALA A 58 0.96 3.08 2.99
N LEU A 59 0.86 3.95 4.01
CA LEU A 59 1.18 3.64 5.40
C LEU A 59 0.24 2.58 5.97
N GLU A 60 -1.06 2.68 5.68
CA GLU A 60 -2.04 1.71 6.10
C GLU A 60 -1.81 0.34 5.45
N VAL A 61 -1.52 0.31 4.13
CA VAL A 61 -1.15 -0.91 3.42
C VAL A 61 0.12 -1.53 4.00
N GLU A 62 1.14 -0.72 4.31
CA GLU A 62 2.36 -1.19 4.95
C GLU A 62 2.09 -1.84 6.31
N ALA A 63 1.23 -1.23 7.13
CA ALA A 63 0.83 -1.80 8.41
C ALA A 63 0.11 -3.14 8.25
N LYS A 64 -0.81 -3.25 7.28
CA LYS A 64 -1.53 -4.50 6.97
C LYS A 64 -0.60 -5.59 6.44
N ILE A 65 0.34 -5.26 5.55
CA ILE A 65 1.33 -6.22 5.04
C ILE A 65 2.27 -6.70 6.16
N ARG A 66 2.69 -5.79 7.04
CA ARG A 66 3.55 -6.12 8.18
C ARG A 66 2.86 -7.06 9.17
N SER A 67 1.56 -6.91 9.39
CA SER A 67 0.80 -7.76 10.31
C SER A 67 0.55 -9.18 9.78
N MET A 68 0.60 -9.38 8.45
CA MET A 68 0.46 -10.70 7.83
C MET A 68 1.66 -11.64 8.06
N ASP A 69 2.81 -11.11 8.48
CA ASP A 69 4.01 -11.90 8.85
C ASP A 69 4.49 -12.86 7.74
N LEU A 70 4.43 -12.39 6.50
CA LEU A 70 4.83 -13.15 5.32
C LEU A 70 6.35 -13.08 5.10
N LYS A 71 6.94 -14.15 4.54
CA LYS A 71 8.36 -14.12 4.11
C LYS A 71 8.58 -13.23 2.87
N PHE A 72 7.61 -13.25 1.97
CA PHE A 72 7.59 -12.42 0.77
C PHE A 72 6.15 -12.11 0.36
N VAL A 73 5.96 -11.08 -0.44
CA VAL A 73 4.67 -10.67 -1.00
C VAL A 73 4.78 -10.48 -2.51
N SER A 74 3.73 -10.82 -3.26
CA SER A 74 3.69 -10.59 -4.71
C SER A 74 3.08 -9.23 -5.02
N GLY A 75 3.46 -8.63 -6.17
CA GLY A 75 2.81 -7.41 -6.67
C GLY A 75 1.26 -7.50 -6.72
N PRO A 76 0.67 -8.61 -7.20
CA PRO A 76 -0.77 -8.82 -7.15
C PRO A 76 -1.37 -8.74 -5.74
N LEU A 77 -0.75 -9.37 -4.73
CA LEU A 77 -1.26 -9.28 -3.36
C LEU A 77 -1.20 -7.84 -2.83
N ILE A 78 -0.10 -7.10 -3.08
CA ILE A 78 -0.01 -5.68 -2.71
C ILE A 78 -1.19 -4.90 -3.31
N ARG A 79 -1.48 -5.11 -4.60
CA ARG A 79 -2.60 -4.45 -5.27
C ARG A 79 -3.94 -4.76 -4.60
N GLU A 80 -4.22 -6.01 -4.26
CA GLU A 80 -5.48 -6.36 -3.59
C GLU A 80 -5.61 -5.67 -2.21
N ILE A 81 -4.52 -5.54 -1.46
CA ILE A 81 -4.53 -4.82 -0.18
C ILE A 81 -4.73 -3.31 -0.40
N VAL A 82 -4.07 -2.71 -1.40
CA VAL A 82 -4.29 -1.29 -1.77
C VAL A 82 -5.76 -1.06 -2.13
N ASN A 83 -6.34 -1.91 -2.98
CA ASN A 83 -7.74 -1.79 -3.39
C ASN A 83 -8.70 -1.93 -2.19
N THR A 84 -8.40 -2.84 -1.26
CA THR A 84 -9.19 -3.00 -0.04
C THR A 84 -9.18 -1.72 0.79
N VAL A 85 -8.01 -1.12 1.03
CA VAL A 85 -7.89 0.15 1.77
C VAL A 85 -8.61 1.30 1.05
N LEU A 86 -8.53 1.38 -0.28
CA LEU A 86 -9.27 2.38 -1.07
C LEU A 86 -10.78 2.23 -0.90
N LEU A 87 -11.30 1.00 -0.98
CA LEU A 87 -12.73 0.71 -0.79
C LEU A 87 -13.19 1.03 0.64
N GLU A 88 -12.40 0.65 1.65
CA GLU A 88 -12.70 0.95 3.05
C GLU A 88 -12.80 2.46 3.31
N LYS A 89 -11.89 3.26 2.74
CA LYS A 89 -11.93 4.73 2.86
C LYS A 89 -13.08 5.35 2.06
N GLY A 90 -13.35 4.85 0.85
CA GLY A 90 -14.45 5.35 0.02
C GLY A 90 -15.84 5.03 0.58
N SER A 91 -15.98 3.93 1.33
CA SER A 91 -17.26 3.51 1.93
C SER A 91 -17.62 4.26 3.22
N GLN A 92 -16.74 5.11 3.73
CA GLN A 92 -16.96 5.92 4.95
C GLN A 92 -17.56 7.31 4.64
N THR A 93 -17.99 7.54 3.41
CA THR A 93 -18.59 8.78 2.89
C THR A 93 -20.07 8.60 2.65
#